data_AF-A0A1B8RHP8-F1
#
_entry.id   AF-A0A1B8RHP8-F1
#
_cell.length_a   1.000
_cell.length_b   1.000
_cell.length_c   1.000
_cell.angle_alpha   90.00
_cell.angle_beta   90.00
_cell.angle_gamma   90.00
#
_symmetry.space_group_name_H-M   'P 1'
#
loop_
_entity.id
_entity.type
_entity.pdbx_description
1 polymer ?
#
loop_
_entity_poly.entity_id
_entity_poly.type
_entity_poly.pdbx_seq_one_letter_code
_entity_poly.pdbx_strand_id
1 'polypeptide(L)' 'MTASALVRRSDLKRMAEIAKAEGVRVEVEINGKIIRVSPDIPDNHKQQRVDMKPEDFTSLADWQAWRDQERAREAQRHS' A
#
# COMPACT_ATOMS: atom_id res chain seq x y z
N MET A 1 -13.67 -33.94 13.14
CA MET A 1 -14.29 -33.17 12.04
C MET A 1 -13.45 -31.92 11.80
N THR A 2 -12.94 -31.72 10.59
CA THR A 2 -12.29 -30.47 10.18
C THR A 2 -13.36 -29.42 9.89
N ALA A 3 -13.20 -28.23 10.46
CA ALA A 3 -14.13 -27.12 10.20
C ALA A 3 -14.15 -26.79 8.71
N SER A 4 -15.35 -26.54 8.17
CA SER A 4 -15.49 -26.10 6.78
C SER A 4 -14.75 -24.77 6.59
N ALA A 5 -14.05 -24.62 5.47
CA ALA A 5 -13.47 -23.34 5.09
C ALA A 5 -14.57 -22.28 4.98
N LEU A 6 -14.29 -21.07 5.44
CA LEU A 6 -15.21 -19.93 5.38
C LEU A 6 -15.53 -19.51 3.94
N VAL A 7 -14.57 -19.69 3.04
CA VAL A 7 -14.68 -19.42 1.62
C VAL A 7 -14.09 -20.61 0.87
N ARG A 8 -14.76 -21.09 -0.17
CA ARG A 8 -14.25 -22.19 -0.99
C ARG A 8 -13.14 -21.67 -1.92
N ARG A 9 -12.23 -22.56 -2.31
CA ARG A 9 -11.16 -22.23 -3.27
C ARG A 9 -11.71 -21.70 -4.60
N SER A 10 -12.87 -22.21 -5.05
CA SER A 10 -13.55 -21.74 -6.25
C SER A 10 -13.97 -20.27 -6.15
N ASP A 11 -14.41 -19.85 -4.97
CA ASP A 11 -14.92 -18.49 -4.74
C ASP A 11 -13.75 -17.51 -4.66
N LEU A 12 -12.65 -17.89 -3.99
CA LEU A 12 -11.41 -17.11 -4.02
C LEU A 12 -10.86 -16.92 -5.43
N LYS A 13 -10.92 -17.95 -6.28
CA LYS A 13 -10.48 -17.84 -7.67
C LYS A 13 -11.34 -16.85 -8.46
N ARG A 14 -12.66 -16.90 -8.31
CA ARG A 14 -13.59 -15.93 -8.95
C ARG A 14 -13.35 -14.51 -8.46
N MET A 15 -13.16 -14.33 -7.15
CA MET A 15 -12.83 -13.01 -6.59
C MET A 15 -11.53 -12.46 -7.17
N ALA A 16 -10.50 -13.30 -7.33
CA ALA A 16 -9.23 -12.91 -7.93
C ALA A 16 -9.38 -12.56 -9.42
N GLU A 17 -10.17 -13.32 -10.18
CA GLU A 17 -10.47 -13.02 -11.58
C GLU A 17 -11.17 -11.67 -11.74
N ILE A 18 -12.19 -11.39 -10.92
CA ILE A 18 -12.89 -10.09 -10.91
C ILE A 18 -11.94 -8.96 -10.51
N ALA A 19 -11.20 -9.14 -9.42
CA ALA A 19 -10.26 -8.14 -8.93
C ALA A 19 -9.21 -7.78 -10.00
N LYS A 20 -8.69 -8.78 -10.71
CA LYS A 20 -7.73 -8.59 -11.79
C LYS A 20 -8.35 -7.95 -13.04
N ALA A 21 -9.55 -8.37 -13.44
CA ALA A 21 -10.21 -7.88 -14.65
C ALA A 21 -10.61 -6.40 -14.53
N GLU A 22 -11.17 -6.04 -13.37
CA GLU A 22 -11.70 -4.70 -13.13
C GLU A 22 -10.68 -3.76 -12.47
N GLY A 23 -9.53 -4.29 -12.02
CA GLY A 23 -8.54 -3.50 -11.28
C GLY A 23 -9.05 -3.01 -9.93
N VAL A 24 -10.05 -3.67 -9.35
CA VAL A 24 -10.70 -3.28 -8.09
C VAL A 24 -10.34 -4.21 -6.95
N ARG A 25 -10.39 -3.70 -5.72
CA ARG A 25 -10.35 -4.55 -4.53
C ARG A 25 -11.73 -5.15 -4.26
N VAL A 26 -11.77 -6.46 -4.02
CA VAL A 26 -12.98 -7.16 -3.60
C VAL A 26 -12.87 -7.54 -2.13
N GLU A 27 -13.88 -7.16 -1.33
CA GLU A 27 -13.95 -7.48 0.09
C GLU A 27 -15.25 -8.23 0.39
N VAL A 28 -15.16 -9.27 1.21
CA VAL A 28 -16.33 -10.02 1.69
C VAL A 28 -16.18 -10.23 3.20
N GLU A 29 -17.23 -9.91 3.94
CA GLU A 29 -17.32 -10.16 5.37
C GLU A 29 -18.20 -11.38 5.65
N ILE A 30 -17.68 -12.33 6.41
CA ILE A 30 -18.40 -13.54 6.83
C ILE A 30 -18.10 -13.79 8.31
N ASN A 31 -19.15 -13.81 9.15
CA ASN A 31 -19.04 -14.05 10.59
C ASN A 31 -18.00 -13.14 11.28
N GLY A 32 -17.99 -11.85 10.93
CA GLY A 32 -17.05 -10.86 11.48
C GLY A 32 -15.61 -11.01 11.00
N LYS A 33 -15.34 -11.87 10.00
CA LYS A 33 -14.03 -11.99 9.36
C LYS A 33 -14.08 -11.38 7.97
N ILE A 34 -13.10 -10.55 7.66
CA ILE A 34 -12.98 -9.88 6.37
C ILE A 34 -11.96 -10.63 5.51
N ILE A 35 -12.39 -11.09 4.34
CA ILE A 35 -11.53 -11.61 3.28
C ILE A 35 -11.34 -10.51 2.25
N ARG A 36 -10.09 -10.14 1.98
CA ARG A 36 -9.73 -9.10 0.99
C ARG A 36 -8.91 -9.70 -0.13
N VAL A 37 -9.30 -9.43 -1.37
CA VAL A 37 -8.55 -9.79 -2.57
C VAL A 37 -8.27 -8.50 -3.33
N SER A 38 -7.00 -8.17 -3.46
CA SER A 38 -6.56 -7.00 -4.23
C SER A 38 -5.79 -7.49 -5.46
N PRO A 39 -5.99 -6.88 -6.63
CA PRO A 39 -5.17 -7.14 -7.79
C PRO A 39 -3.73 -6.69 -7.51
N ASP A 40 -2.79 -7.38 -8.13
CA ASP A 40 -1.39 -6.95 -8.17
C ASP A 40 -1.28 -5.79 -9.17
N ILE A 41 -1.63 -4.59 -8.69
CA ILE A 41 -1.46 -3.35 -9.43
C ILE A 41 -0.07 -2.84 -9.05
N PRO A 42 0.86 -2.70 -10.02
CA PRO A 42 2.14 -2.09 -9.72
C PRO A 42 1.88 -0.68 -9.17
N ASP A 43 2.47 -0.41 -8.01
CA ASP A 43 2.27 0.82 -7.26
C ASP A 43 3.04 1.98 -7.90
N ASN A 44 2.56 2.37 -9.09
CA ASN A 44 3.16 3.40 -9.93
C ASN A 44 2.88 4.81 -9.37
N HIS A 45 2.01 4.91 -8.35
CA HIS A 45 1.56 6.15 -7.73
C HIS A 45 2.23 6.44 -6.40
N LYS A 46 3.01 5.50 -5.84
CA LYS A 46 4.03 5.87 -4.87
C LYS A 46 4.97 6.84 -5.55
N GLN A 47 4.94 8.10 -5.11
CA GLN A 47 5.99 9.06 -5.44
C GLN A 47 7.31 8.35 -5.19
N GLN A 48 8.01 8.04 -6.29
CA GLN A 48 9.32 7.44 -6.24
C GLN A 48 10.12 8.35 -5.32
N ARG A 49 10.60 7.83 -4.18
CA ARG A 49 11.42 8.61 -3.27
C ARG A 49 12.62 9.04 -4.09
N VAL A 50 12.63 10.31 -4.51
CA VAL A 50 13.83 10.91 -5.05
C VAL A 50 14.71 11.04 -3.82
N ASP A 51 15.67 10.13 -3.66
CA ASP A 51 16.71 10.22 -2.65
C ASP A 51 17.62 11.40 -3.01
N MET A 52 17.11 12.62 -2.84
CA MET A 52 17.84 13.85 -3.10
C MET A 52 18.95 13.94 -2.06
N LYS A 53 20.19 14.00 -2.54
CA LYS A 53 21.36 14.29 -1.72
C LYS A 53 21.46 15.80 -1.49
N PRO A 54 22.14 16.25 -0.42
CA PRO A 54 22.44 17.67 -0.22
C PRO A 54 23.07 18.37 -1.43
N GLU A 55 23.78 17.61 -2.26
CA GLU A 55 24.46 18.05 -3.47
C GLU A 55 23.49 18.38 -4.63
N ASP A 56 22.27 17.85 -4.59
CA ASP A 56 21.27 17.99 -5.65
C ASP A 56 20.46 19.30 -5.55
N PHE A 57 20.65 20.08 -4.48
CA PHE A 57 19.91 21.31 -4.24
C PHE A 57 20.64 22.53 -4.83
N THR A 58 19.94 23.32 -5.63
CA THR A 58 20.48 24.55 -6.25
C THR A 58 20.41 25.77 -5.35
N SER A 59 19.74 25.67 -4.19
CA SER A 59 19.63 26.75 -3.21
C SER A 59 19.65 26.23 -1.77
N LEU A 60 20.16 27.05 -0.86
CA LEU A 60 20.21 26.73 0.58
C LEU A 60 18.80 26.69 1.20
N ALA A 61 17.86 27.49 0.69
CA ALA A 61 16.48 27.51 1.16
C ALA A 61 15.76 26.19 0.85
N ASP A 62 15.97 25.63 -0.35
CA ASP A 62 15.37 24.35 -0.75
C ASP A 62 15.92 23.19 0.08
N TRP A 63 17.23 23.20 0.36
CA TRP A 63 17.88 22.22 1.23
C TRP A 63 17.35 22.29 2.67
N GLN A 64 17.21 23.49 3.23
CA GLN A 64 16.67 23.67 4.59
C GLN A 64 15.23 23.16 4.70
N ALA A 65 14.37 23.50 3.73
CA ALA A 65 12.99 23.04 3.69
C ALA A 65 12.88 21.51 3.64
N TRP A 66 13.73 20.85 2.84
CA TRP A 66 13.82 19.38 2.81
C TRP A 66 14.29 18.79 4.15
N ARG A 67 15.31 19.39 4.77
CA ARG A 67 15.87 18.89 6.03
C ARG A 67 14.89 18.99 7.19
N ASP A 68 14.10 20.05 7.25
CA ASP A 68 13.06 20.22 8.26
C ASP A 68 11.91 19.22 8.07
N GLN A 69 11.54 18.90 6.83
CA GLN A 69 10.59 17.82 6.55
C GLN A 69 11.11 16.45 7.00
N GLU A 70 12.39 16.15 6.78
CA GLU A 70 12.99 14.90 7.26
C GLU A 70 12.99 14.79 8.78
N ARG A 71 13.35 15.87 9.50
CA ARG A 71 13.29 15.87 10.98
C ARG A 71 11.88 15.63 11.53
N ALA A 72 10.85 16.23 10.90
CA ALA A 72 9.47 16.01 11.29
C ALA A 72 9.04 14.54 11.09
N ARG A 73 9.55 13.87 10.05
CA ARG A 73 9.31 12.44 9.80
C ARG A 73 10.06 11.54 10.78
N GLU A 74 11.31 11.86 11.10
CA GLU A 74 12.09 11.14 12.13
C GLU A 74 11.36 11.18 13.48
N ALA A 75 10.79 12.33 13.87
CA ALA A 75 10.01 12.46 15.09
C ALA A 75 8.74 11.58 15.10
N GLN A 76 8.04 11.44 13.96
CA GLN A 76 6.86 10.58 13.83
C GLN A 76 7.17 9.08 13.82
N ARG A 77 8.40 8.68 13.45
CA ARG A 77 8.84 7.28 13.49
C ARG A 77 9.28 6.82 14.89
N HIS A 78 9.64 7.76 15.75
CA HIS A 78 10.11 7.51 17.11
C HIS A 78 9.03 7.69 18.20
N SER A 79 7.78 7.97 17.80
CA SER A 79 6.59 7.96 18.66
C SER A 79 5.81 6.65 18.52
#